data_AF-A0A5C6DDA7-F1
#
_entry.id   AF-A0A5C6DDA7-F1
#
_cell.length_a   1.000
_cell.length_b   1.000
_cell.length_c   1.000
_cell.angle_alpha   90.00
_cell.angle_beta   90.00
_cell.angle_gamma   90.00
#
_symmetry.space_group_name_H-M   'P 1'
#
loop_
_entity.id
_entity.type
_entity.pdbx_description
1 polymer ?
#
loop_
_entity_poly.entity_id
_entity_poly.type
_entity_poly.pdbx_seq_one_letter_code
_entity_poly.pdbx_strand_id
1 'polypeptide(L)'
;MRRLCQRVAMRTNREEEEIGRFFQDRFRTTRPVDEASLLECAAYVDLNLIRAAMAETLEQSKRPSDKGFLAMQLVDYLNLFVPKST
;
A
#
# COMPACT_ATOMS: atom_id res chain seq x y z
N MET A 1 10.89 -10.36 -3.81
CA MET A 1 11.32 -9.11 -3.12
C MET A 1 12.79 -9.02 -2.71
N ARG A 2 13.53 -10.12 -2.42
CA ARG A 2 14.89 -10.08 -1.84
C ARG A 2 15.84 -9.03 -2.45
N ARG A 3 16.06 -9.02 -3.77
CA ARG A 3 16.99 -8.07 -4.42
C ARG A 3 16.59 -6.60 -4.27
N LEU A 4 15.29 -6.31 -4.26
CA LEU A 4 14.77 -4.94 -4.08
C LEU A 4 14.98 -4.46 -2.64
N CYS A 5 14.67 -5.32 -1.67
CA CYS A 5 14.78 -4.99 -0.25
C CYS A 5 16.23 -4.98 0.26
N GLN A 6 17.14 -5.74 -0.37
CA GLN A 6 18.50 -5.95 0.12
C GLN A 6 19.29 -4.65 0.33
N ARG A 7 19.21 -3.70 -0.60
CA ARG A 7 19.98 -2.44 -0.48
C ARG A 7 19.53 -1.60 0.71
N VAL A 8 18.22 -1.50 0.93
CA VAL A 8 17.66 -0.76 2.07
C VAL A 8 18.02 -1.46 3.37
N ALA A 9 17.81 -2.77 3.44
CA ALA A 9 18.14 -3.56 4.63
C ALA A 9 19.62 -3.46 5.03
N MET A 10 20.54 -3.56 4.06
CA MET A 10 21.98 -3.43 4.33
C MET A 10 22.37 -2.03 4.81
N ARG A 11 21.76 -0.99 4.23
CA ARG A 11 22.04 0.39 4.62
C ARG A 11 21.56 0.68 6.03
N THR A 12 20.30 0.35 6.34
CA THR A 12 19.73 0.60 7.67
C THR A 12 20.44 -0.21 8.75
N ASN A 13 20.72 -1.50 8.52
CA ASN A 13 21.51 -2.30 9.46
C ASN A 13 22.89 -1.68 9.75
N ARG A 14 23.53 -1.07 8.74
CA ARG A 14 24.82 -0.39 8.92
C ARG A 14 24.68 0.91 9.70
N GLU A 15 23.63 1.69 9.44
CA GLU A 15 23.35 2.96 10.12
C GLU A 15 23.00 2.74 11.61
N GLU A 16 22.32 1.64 11.93
CA GLU A 16 21.89 1.28 13.30
C GLU A 16 22.86 0.33 14.03
N GLU A 17 23.99 -0.05 13.41
CA GLU A 17 24.95 -1.05 13.93
C GLU A 17 24.33 -2.43 14.28
N GLU A 18 23.20 -2.76 13.65
CA GLU A 18 22.43 -3.98 13.88
C GLU A 18 22.80 -5.11 12.91
N ILE A 19 22.75 -6.36 13.39
CA ILE A 19 23.01 -7.56 12.60
C ILE A 19 21.72 -8.37 12.46
N GLY A 20 21.27 -8.64 11.23
CA GLY A 20 20.15 -9.56 11.01
C GLY A 20 19.27 -9.23 9.81
N ARG A 21 18.06 -9.81 9.81
CA ARG A 21 17.05 -9.59 8.76
C ARG A 21 16.18 -8.38 9.10
N PHE A 22 16.59 -7.18 8.69
CA PHE A 22 15.86 -5.91 8.88
C PHE A 22 14.34 -6.04 8.68
N PHE A 23 13.94 -6.68 7.58
CA PHE A 23 12.53 -6.80 7.21
C PHE A 23 11.81 -8.03 7.75
N GLN A 24 12.48 -8.96 8.44
CA GLN A 24 11.85 -10.13 9.10
C GLN A 24 10.80 -10.86 8.23
N ASP A 25 11.08 -11.02 6.93
CA ASP A 25 10.18 -11.64 5.95
C ASP A 25 8.79 -10.95 5.78
N ARG A 26 8.66 -9.68 6.19
CA ARG A 26 7.43 -8.85 6.09
C ARG A 26 7.03 -8.47 4.66
N PHE A 27 7.89 -8.70 3.67
CA PHE A 27 7.61 -8.35 2.28
C PHE A 27 7.54 -9.58 1.38
N ARG A 28 6.35 -9.78 0.78
CA ARG A 28 6.06 -10.85 -0.17
C ARG A 28 5.48 -10.25 -1.45
N THR A 29 5.66 -10.96 -2.56
CA THR A 29 5.05 -10.59 -3.84
C THR A 29 3.94 -11.59 -4.13
N THR A 30 2.72 -11.09 -4.26
CA THR A 30 1.57 -11.87 -4.69
C THR A 30 1.12 -11.35 -6.05
N ARG A 31 0.76 -12.24 -6.96
CA ARG A 31 0.21 -11.87 -8.26
C ARG A 31 -1.29 -11.59 -8.10
N PRO A 32 -1.79 -10.40 -8.48
CA PRO A 32 -3.23 -10.16 -8.60
C PRO A 32 -3.82 -11.09 -9.66
N VAL A 33 -4.90 -11.77 -9.31
CA VAL A 33 -5.50 -12.82 -10.16
C VAL A 33 -6.58 -12.22 -11.08
N ASP A 34 -7.22 -11.13 -10.65
CA ASP A 34 -8.31 -10.44 -11.34
C ASP A 34 -8.26 -8.91 -11.15
N GLU A 35 -9.16 -8.21 -11.84
CA GLU A 35 -9.29 -6.75 -11.77
C GLU A 35 -9.76 -6.27 -10.39
N ALA A 36 -10.60 -7.07 -9.71
CA ALA A 36 -11.04 -6.79 -8.34
C ALA A 36 -9.84 -6.74 -7.37
N SER A 37 -8.93 -7.72 -7.43
CA SER A 37 -7.71 -7.74 -6.62
C SER A 37 -6.80 -6.54 -6.91
N LEU A 38 -6.75 -6.06 -8.16
CA LEU A 38 -5.99 -4.86 -8.53
C LEU A 38 -6.58 -3.60 -7.90
N LEU A 39 -7.91 -3.46 -7.95
CA LEU A 39 -8.63 -2.34 -7.33
C LEU A 39 -8.45 -2.38 -5.81
N GLU A 40 -8.63 -3.53 -5.16
CA GLU A 40 -8.38 -3.68 -3.72
C GLU A 40 -6.96 -3.28 -3.32
N CYS A 41 -5.95 -3.69 -4.09
CA CYS A 41 -4.56 -3.28 -3.85
C CYS A 41 -4.40 -1.75 -3.94
N ALA A 42 -5.01 -1.11 -4.95
CA ALA A 42 -4.95 0.34 -5.10
C ALA A 42 -5.67 1.09 -3.96
N ALA A 43 -6.82 0.58 -3.52
CA ALA A 43 -7.55 1.12 -2.37
C ALA A 43 -6.76 1.00 -1.07
N TYR A 44 -6.14 -0.17 -0.86
CA TYR A 44 -5.32 -0.45 0.32
C TYR A 44 -4.16 0.55 0.44
N VAL A 45 -3.53 0.92 -0.68
CA VAL A 45 -2.45 1.92 -0.68
C VAL A 45 -2.95 3.30 -0.27
N ASP A 46 -4.13 3.73 -0.72
CA ASP A 46 -4.72 5.02 -0.30
C ASP A 46 -5.09 5.03 1.17
N LEU A 47 -5.78 3.96 1.60
CA LEU A 47 -6.21 3.82 2.98
C LEU A 47 -5.01 3.75 3.95
N ASN A 48 -3.84 3.28 3.50
CA ASN A 48 -2.64 3.30 4.33
C ASN A 48 -2.18 4.72 4.69
N LEU A 49 -2.39 5.72 3.82
CA LEU A 49 -2.04 7.11 4.14
C LEU A 49 -2.93 7.66 5.26
N ILE A 50 -4.23 7.30 5.24
CA ILE A 50 -5.16 7.65 6.32
C ILE A 50 -4.79 6.91 7.61
N ARG A 51 -4.50 5.61 7.52
CA ARG A 51 -4.07 4.79 8.68
C ARG A 51 -2.78 5.29 9.32
N ALA A 52 -1.87 5.84 8.51
CA ALA A 52 -0.63 6.45 8.98
C ALA A 52 -0.81 7.88 9.50
N ALA A 53 -2.05 8.40 9.54
CA ALA A 53 -2.39 9.78 9.87
C ALA A 53 -1.65 10.82 8.99
N MET A 54 -1.34 10.45 7.74
CA MET A 54 -0.70 11.33 6.75
C MET A 54 -1.71 12.00 5.81
N ALA A 55 -2.98 11.59 5.85
CA ALA A 55 -4.10 12.20 5.14
C ALA A 55 -5.38 12.04 5.97
N GLU A 56 -6.28 13.01 5.97
CA GLU A 56 -7.57 12.91 6.69
C GLU A 56 -8.67 12.34 5.78
N THR A 57 -8.55 12.54 4.47
CA THR A 57 -9.49 12.02 3.47
C THR A 57 -8.76 11.36 2.30
N LEU A 58 -9.49 10.58 1.49
CA LEU A 58 -8.93 9.90 0.32
C LEU A 58 -8.47 10.89 -0.75
N GLU A 59 -9.17 12.03 -0.88
CA GLU A 59 -8.85 13.10 -1.83
C GLU A 59 -7.54 13.81 -1.47
N GLN A 60 -7.21 13.86 -0.17
CA GLN A 60 -5.96 14.42 0.34
C GLN A 60 -4.79 13.44 0.23
N SER A 61 -5.06 12.16 -0.06
CA SER A 61 -4.05 11.12 -0.18
C SER A 61 -3.24 11.31 -1.48
N LYS A 62 -2.26 12.23 -1.44
CA LYS A 62 -1.39 12.51 -2.59
C LYS A 62 -0.36 11.39 -2.72
N ARG A 63 -0.70 10.36 -3.50
CA ARG A 63 0.27 9.30 -3.83
C ARG A 63 1.43 9.86 -4.66
N PRO A 64 2.66 9.34 -4.47
CA PRO A 64 3.83 9.74 -5.27
C PRO A 64 3.69 9.46 -6.79
N SER A 65 2.79 8.55 -7.18
CA SER A 65 2.35 8.40 -8.57
C SER A 65 1.14 9.31 -8.81
N ASP A 66 1.35 10.44 -9.48
CA ASP A 66 0.42 11.57 -9.71
C ASP A 66 -0.94 11.27 -10.40
N LYS A 67 -1.53 10.08 -10.26
CA LYS A 67 -2.88 9.77 -10.74
C LYS A 67 -3.84 9.62 -9.56
N GLY A 68 -4.34 10.74 -9.05
CA GLY A 68 -5.49 10.81 -8.12
C GLY A 68 -6.80 10.24 -8.70
N PHE A 69 -6.79 9.75 -9.95
CA PHE A 69 -7.96 9.31 -10.70
C PHE A 69 -8.53 7.96 -10.25
N LEU A 70 -7.72 7.08 -9.63
CA LEU A 70 -8.17 5.75 -9.22
C LEU A 70 -8.96 5.75 -7.91
N ALA A 71 -8.70 6.68 -6.98
CA ALA A 71 -9.38 6.74 -5.69
C ALA A 71 -10.89 7.00 -5.86
N MET A 72 -11.28 7.87 -6.79
CA MET A 72 -12.69 8.22 -7.04
C MET A 72 -13.49 7.03 -7.60
N GLN A 73 -12.94 6.32 -8.61
CA GLN A 73 -13.60 5.14 -9.19
C GLN A 73 -13.66 3.96 -8.20
N LEU A 74 -12.73 3.91 -7.24
CA LEU A 74 -12.68 2.87 -6.20
C LEU A 74 -13.73 3.04 -5.12
N VAL A 75 -14.02 4.28 -4.69
CA VAL A 75 -15.13 4.55 -3.76
C VAL A 75 -16.45 4.10 -4.38
N ASP A 76 -16.67 4.42 -5.65
CA ASP A 76 -17.88 4.01 -6.39
C ASP A 76 -17.96 2.48 -6.57
N TYR A 77 -16.84 1.83 -6.89
CA TYR A 77 -16.76 0.36 -7.03
C TYR A 77 -16.96 -0.36 -5.69
N LEU A 78 -16.31 0.08 -4.62
CA LEU A 78 -16.49 -0.49 -3.29
C LEU A 78 -17.91 -0.28 -2.77
N ASN A 79 -18.52 0.88 -3.04
CA ASN A 79 -19.93 1.13 -2.71
C ASN A 79 -20.90 0.22 -3.48
N LEU A 80 -20.49 -0.35 -4.62
CA LEU A 80 -21.28 -1.31 -5.40
C LEU A 80 -21.20 -2.74 -4.83
N PHE A 81 -20.09 -3.10 -4.17
CA PHE A 81 -19.81 -4.46 -3.69
C PHE A 81 -19.85 -4.61 -2.16
N VAL A 82 -19.80 -3.52 -1.40
CA VAL A 82 -20.06 -3.53 0.05
C VAL A 82 -21.57 -3.36 0.25
N PRO A 83 -22.32 -4.41 0.62
CA PRO A 83 -23.73 -4.27 0.94
C PRO A 83 -23.86 -3.25 2.06
N LYS A 84 -24.68 -2.21 1.87
CA LYS A 84 -25.01 -1.28 2.95
C LYS A 84 -25.65 -2.11 4.07
N SER A 85 -24.91 -2.30 5.17
CA SER A 85 -25.50 -2.83 6.38
C SER A 85 -26.54 -1.82 6.86
N THR A 86 -27.81 -2.23 6.79
CA THR A 86 -28.94 -1.58 7.46
C THR A 86 -28.67 -1.36 8.93
#